data_AF-A0AAI9RNZ8-F1
#
_entry.id   AF-A0AAI9RNZ8-F1
#
_cell.length_a   1.000
_cell.length_b   1.000
_cell.length_c   1.000
_cell.angle_alpha   90.00
_cell.angle_beta   90.00
_cell.angle_gamma   90.00
#
_symmetry.space_group_name_H-M   'P 1'
#
loop_
_entity.id
_entity.type
_entity.pdbx_description
1 polymer ?
#
loop_
_entity_poly.entity_id
_entity_poly.type
_entity_poly.pdbx_seq_one_letter_code
_entity_poly.pdbx_strand_id
1 'polypeptide(L)'
;MLDRVKRILGLSLVAETSSDDFLLEQFIDMYSNALILEINESTIPASLEFILIEAVVSRWNRRGSEGLKSESVDIVSHTFNEDHFSSNRQFIEAYKANMKLINQTNRIRFL
;
A
#
# COMPACT_ATOMS: atom_id res chain seq x y z
N MET A 1 -1.75 -10.17 7.46
CA MET A 1 -1.41 -9.39 6.26
C MET A 1 -0.20 -9.96 5.52
N LEU A 2 0.96 -10.14 6.18
CA LEU A 2 2.16 -10.74 5.58
C LEU A 2 1.86 -12.03 4.79
N ASP A 3 1.14 -12.99 5.37
CA ASP A 3 0.77 -14.24 4.69
C ASP A 3 0.02 -14.03 3.36
N ARG A 4 -0.84 -13.01 3.29
CA ARG A 4 -1.59 -12.70 2.05
C ARG A 4 -0.65 -12.19 0.98
N VAL A 5 0.28 -11.31 1.36
CA VAL A 5 1.33 -10.80 0.46
C VAL A 5 2.21 -11.95 -0.02
N LYS A 6 2.69 -12.82 0.88
CA LYS A 6 3.49 -14.00 0.54
C LYS A 6 2.76 -14.94 -0.42
N ARG A 7 1.47 -15.21 -0.19
CA ARG A 7 0.63 -16.02 -1.09
C ARG A 7 0.55 -15.44 -2.50
N ILE A 8 0.35 -14.13 -2.63
CA ILE A 8 0.27 -13.45 -3.94
C ILE A 8 1.63 -13.50 -4.66
N LEU A 9 2.72 -13.36 -3.92
CA LEU A 9 4.08 -13.44 -4.45
C LEU A 9 4.55 -14.88 -4.72
N GLY A 10 3.76 -15.90 -4.36
CA GLY A 10 4.15 -17.31 -4.49
C GLY A 10 5.28 -17.74 -3.55
N LEU A 11 5.48 -17.03 -2.43
CA LEU A 11 6.52 -17.32 -1.45
C LEU A 11 6.08 -18.41 -0.46
N SER A 12 7.05 -19.17 0.05
CA SER A 12 6.79 -20.24 1.03
C SER A 12 6.23 -19.70 2.34
N LEU A 13 5.19 -20.34 2.86
CA LEU A 13 4.56 -19.99 4.14
C LEU A 13 5.10 -20.81 5.34
N VAL A 14 5.98 -21.79 5.08
CA VAL A 14 6.36 -22.82 6.07
C VAL A 14 7.79 -22.61 6.61
N ALA A 15 8.52 -21.60 6.13
CA ALA A 15 9.87 -21.32 6.59
C ALA A 15 9.89 -20.51 7.89
N GLU A 16 10.94 -20.68 8.70
CA GLU A 16 11.33 -19.73 9.75
C GLU A 16 11.45 -18.31 9.17
N THR A 17 11.25 -17.27 10.00
CA THR A 17 11.30 -15.86 9.57
C THR A 17 12.54 -15.59 8.72
N SER A 18 12.30 -15.41 7.43
CA SER A 18 13.36 -15.19 6.45
C SER A 18 13.73 -13.70 6.36
N SER A 19 14.87 -13.39 5.74
CA SER A 19 15.22 -12.00 5.41
C SER A 19 14.15 -11.31 4.55
N ASP A 20 13.48 -12.09 3.70
CA ASP A 20 12.41 -11.62 2.83
C ASP A 20 11.15 -11.27 3.63
N ASP A 21 10.84 -12.05 4.68
CA ASP A 21 9.72 -11.76 5.58
C ASP A 21 9.95 -10.44 6.32
N PHE A 22 11.15 -10.22 6.85
CA PHE A 22 11.50 -8.95 7.49
C PHE A 22 11.33 -7.77 6.53
N LEU A 23 11.80 -7.90 5.29
CA LEU A 23 11.66 -6.85 4.27
C LEU A 23 10.19 -6.58 3.91
N LEU A 24 9.39 -7.63 3.75
CA LEU A 24 7.97 -7.50 3.48
C LEU A 24 7.23 -6.84 4.65
N GLU A 25 7.56 -7.18 5.89
CA GLU A 25 7.03 -6.52 7.08
C GLU A 25 7.38 -5.03 7.09
N GLN A 26 8.64 -4.66 6.80
CA GLN A 26 9.02 -3.24 6.71
C GLN A 26 8.25 -2.48 5.63
N PHE A 27 8.00 -3.10 4.48
CA PHE A 27 7.15 -2.49 3.45
C PHE A 27 5.70 -2.37 3.90
N ILE A 28 5.15 -3.42 4.53
CA ILE A 28 3.80 -3.38 5.06
C ILE A 28 3.66 -2.23 6.07
N ASP A 29 4.60 -2.05 6.99
CA ASP A 29 4.57 -0.99 8.00
C ASP A 29 4.66 0.40 7.37
N MET A 30 5.59 0.61 6.45
CA MET A 30 5.79 1.90 5.79
C MET A 30 4.55 2.33 5.00
N TYR A 31 4.01 1.43 4.18
CA TYR A 31 2.82 1.73 3.38
C TYR A 31 1.55 1.77 4.25
N SER A 32 1.52 1.05 5.38
CA SER A 32 0.44 1.18 6.35
C SER A 32 0.36 2.60 6.90
N ASN A 33 1.49 3.11 7.38
CA ASN A 33 1.58 4.47 7.92
C ASN A 33 1.22 5.52 6.85
N ALA A 34 1.68 5.34 5.62
CA ALA A 34 1.35 6.23 4.52
C ALA A 34 -0.16 6.25 4.23
N LEU A 35 -0.81 5.08 4.16
CA LEU A 35 -2.25 4.99 3.90
C LEU A 35 -3.08 5.57 5.06
N ILE A 36 -2.69 5.29 6.30
CA ILE A 36 -3.31 5.84 7.52
C ILE A 36 -3.27 7.37 7.51
N LEU A 37 -2.11 7.95 7.20
CA LEU A 37 -1.94 9.40 7.07
C LEU A 37 -2.81 9.95 5.93
N GLU A 38 -2.88 9.25 4.81
CA GLU A 38 -3.66 9.70 3.65
C GLU A 38 -5.16 9.72 3.94
N ILE A 39 -5.71 8.68 4.58
CA ILE A 39 -7.14 8.61 4.91
C ILE A 39 -7.51 9.34 6.20
N ASN A 40 -6.52 9.81 6.96
CA ASN A 40 -6.68 10.47 8.25
C ASN A 40 -7.46 9.61 9.28
N GLU A 41 -7.09 8.34 9.38
CA GLU A 41 -7.60 7.40 10.38
C GLU A 41 -6.48 6.99 11.35
N SER A 42 -6.80 6.21 12.39
CA SER A 42 -5.79 5.63 13.30
C SER A 42 -5.33 4.23 12.91
N THR A 43 -6.14 3.54 12.11
CA THR A 43 -5.91 2.15 11.66
C THR A 43 -6.39 1.99 10.22
N ILE A 44 -5.91 0.96 9.54
CA ILE A 44 -6.35 0.68 8.16
C ILE A 44 -7.70 -0.02 8.20
N PRO A 45 -8.73 0.54 7.56
CA PRO A 45 -10.02 -0.13 7.42
C PRO A 45 -9.87 -1.41 6.61
N ALA A 46 -10.58 -2.47 6.99
CA ALA A 46 -10.57 -3.75 6.25
C ALA A 46 -10.94 -3.58 4.76
N SER A 47 -11.78 -2.59 4.44
CA SER A 47 -12.17 -2.25 3.06
C SER A 47 -11.02 -1.69 2.21
N LEU A 48 -9.94 -1.20 2.81
CA LEU A 48 -8.78 -0.65 2.11
C LEU A 48 -7.53 -1.53 2.21
N GLU A 49 -7.59 -2.66 2.92
CA GLU A 49 -6.44 -3.56 3.10
C GLU A 49 -5.88 -4.07 1.77
N PHE A 50 -6.73 -4.24 0.75
CA PHE A 50 -6.30 -4.67 -0.58
C PHE A 50 -5.36 -3.66 -1.26
N ILE A 51 -5.55 -2.36 -1.03
CA ILE A 51 -4.72 -1.29 -1.60
C ILE A 51 -3.30 -1.41 -1.07
N LEU A 52 -3.18 -1.63 0.24
CA LEU A 52 -1.89 -1.83 0.89
C LEU A 52 -1.18 -3.07 0.32
N ILE A 53 -1.90 -4.19 0.18
CA ILE A 53 -1.36 -5.43 -0.37
C ILE A 53 -0.86 -5.21 -1.81
N GLU A 54 -1.63 -4.55 -2.67
CA GLU A 54 -1.22 -4.25 -4.05
C GLU A 54 0.03 -3.35 -4.10
N ALA A 55 0.09 -2.33 -3.24
CA ALA A 55 1.21 -1.42 -3.16
C ALA A 55 2.51 -2.15 -2.73
N VAL A 56 2.43 -3.01 -1.70
CA VAL A 56 3.56 -3.81 -1.22
C VAL A 56 4.04 -4.80 -2.28
N VAL A 57 3.11 -5.52 -2.94
CA VAL A 57 3.43 -6.46 -4.02
C VAL A 57 4.10 -5.74 -5.20
N SER A 58 3.57 -4.58 -5.59
CA SER A 58 4.16 -3.75 -6.65
C SER A 58 5.59 -3.31 -6.30
N ARG A 59 5.82 -2.84 -5.07
CA ARG A 59 7.15 -2.44 -4.62
C ARG A 59 8.14 -3.60 -4.58
N TRP A 60 7.70 -4.77 -4.12
CA TRP A 60 8.50 -5.99 -4.10
C TRP A 60 8.93 -6.40 -5.51
N ASN A 61 7.98 -6.45 -6.45
CA ASN A 61 8.26 -6.83 -7.84
C ASN A 61 9.19 -5.83 -8.55
N ARG A 62 9.08 -4.52 -8.23
CA ARG A 62 10.01 -3.49 -8.73
C ARG A 62 11.44 -3.76 -8.29
N ARG A 63 11.67 -4.09 -7.01
CA ARG A 63 12.99 -4.44 -6.48
C ARG A 63 13.65 -5.59 -7.27
N GLY A 64 12.88 -6.62 -7.62
CA GLY A 64 13.39 -7.72 -8.44
C GLY A 64 13.67 -7.35 -9.90
N SER A 65 13.07 -6.28 -10.41
CA SER A 65 13.18 -5.82 -11.80
C SER A 65 14.24 -4.73 -12.02
N GLU A 66 14.84 -4.20 -10.95
CA GLU A 66 15.88 -3.15 -11.02
C GLU A 66 17.14 -3.64 -11.77
N GLY A 67 17.45 -4.94 -11.72
CA GLY A 67 18.57 -5.53 -12.49
C GLY A 67 18.30 -5.74 -13.98
N LEU A 68 17.03 -5.90 -14.38
CA LEU A 68 16.64 -6.10 -15.79
C LEU A 68 16.49 -4.77 -16.56
N LYS A 69 16.26 -3.65 -15.85
CA LYS A 69 16.17 -2.32 -16.46
C LYS A 69 17.53 -1.68 -16.77
N SER A 70 18.63 -2.15 -16.18
CA SER A 70 19.96 -1.58 -16.41
C SER A 70 20.49 -1.71 -17.85
N GLU A 71 19.88 -2.55 -18.69
CA GLU A 71 20.28 -2.72 -20.10
C GLU A 71 19.48 -1.84 -21.08
N SER A 72 18.54 -1.01 -20.59
CA SER A 72 17.79 -0.10 -21.45
C SER A 72 17.45 1.20 -20.73
N VAL A 73 17.93 2.30 -21.32
CA VAL A 73 17.57 3.70 -21.08
C VAL A 73 18.56 4.49 -20.21
N ASP A 74 19.56 4.98 -20.93
CA ASP A 74 20.29 6.22 -20.69
C ASP A 74 19.29 7.40 -20.55
N ILE A 75 19.48 8.22 -19.50
CA ILE A 75 18.97 9.60 -19.33
C ILE A 75 17.46 9.81 -19.46
N VAL A 76 16.66 9.26 -18.54
CA VAL A 76 15.60 10.06 -17.92
C VAL A 76 15.73 9.84 -16.43
N SER A 77 16.21 10.87 -15.73
CA SER A 77 16.07 10.97 -14.28
C SER A 77 14.58 11.00 -13.96
N HIS A 78 13.96 9.83 -13.88
CA HIS A 78 12.66 9.70 -13.26
C HIS A 78 12.88 10.08 -11.81
N THR A 79 12.63 11.34 -11.50
CA THR A 79 12.37 11.78 -10.14
C THR A 79 11.17 10.94 -9.68
N PHE A 80 11.46 9.81 -9.04
CA PHE A 80 10.50 8.92 -8.41
C PHE A 80 9.87 9.67 -7.25
N ASN A 81 9.02 10.66 -7.54
CA ASN A 81 8.00 11.12 -6.63
C ASN A 81 6.88 10.07 -6.71
N GLU A 82 7.20 8.87 -6.23
CA GLU A 82 6.44 7.65 -6.50
C GLU A 82 5.20 7.67 -5.61
N ASP A 83 4.09 8.11 -6.18
CA ASP A 83 2.78 8.03 -5.55
C ASP A 83 2.39 6.56 -5.35
N HIS A 84 2.65 6.08 -4.13
CA HIS A 84 2.49 4.71 -3.68
C HIS A 84 1.09 4.12 -3.91
N PHE A 85 0.07 4.98 -4.03
CA PHE A 85 -1.34 4.56 -4.17
C PHE A 85 -2.00 5.10 -5.43
N SER A 86 -1.22 5.60 -6.39
CA SER A 86 -1.72 6.19 -7.65
C SER A 86 -2.78 5.32 -8.34
N SER A 87 -2.56 4.01 -8.46
CA SER A 87 -3.49 3.06 -9.08
C SER A 87 -4.82 2.91 -8.32
N ASN A 88 -4.82 3.18 -7.01
CA ASN A 88 -5.96 2.93 -6.12
C ASN A 88 -6.60 4.23 -5.60
N ARG A 89 -6.14 5.40 -6.07
CA ARG A 89 -6.61 6.72 -5.61
C ARG A 89 -8.13 6.86 -5.63
N GLN A 90 -8.82 6.30 -6.63
CA GLN A 90 -10.28 6.35 -6.71
C GLN A 90 -10.98 5.75 -5.48
N PHE A 91 -10.42 4.68 -4.90
CA PHE A 91 -11.00 3.99 -3.75
C PHE A 91 -10.73 4.76 -2.45
N ILE A 92 -9.53 5.33 -2.32
CA ILE A 92 -9.14 6.19 -1.20
C ILE A 92 -10.04 7.43 -1.15
N GLU A 93 -10.25 8.09 -2.30
CA GLU A 93 -11.10 9.29 -2.37
C GLU A 93 -12.57 8.96 -2.12
N ALA A 94 -13.08 7.83 -2.64
CA ALA A 94 -14.43 7.37 -2.33
C ALA A 94 -14.62 7.11 -0.82
N TYR A 95 -13.61 6.53 -0.16
CA TYR A 95 -13.63 6.32 1.28
C TYR A 95 -13.69 7.64 2.07
N LYS A 96 -12.79 8.58 1.75
CA LYS A 96 -12.77 9.93 2.38
C LYS A 96 -14.10 10.67 2.19
N ALA A 97 -14.68 10.60 0.99
CA ALA A 97 -15.96 11.22 0.69
C ALA A 97 -17.08 10.63 1.56
N ASN A 98 -17.14 9.31 1.71
CA ASN A 98 -18.12 8.64 2.57
C ASN A 98 -17.97 9.06 4.04
N MET A 99 -16.74 9.10 4.56
CA MET A 99 -16.49 9.52 5.95
C MET A 99 -16.91 10.97 6.20
N LYS A 100 -16.67 11.86 5.24
CA LYS A 100 -17.13 13.26 5.32
C LYS A 100 -18.66 13.36 5.42
N LEU A 101 -19.40 12.55 4.66
CA LEU A 101 -20.86 12.52 4.70
C LEU A 101 -21.40 12.00 6.04
N ILE A 102 -20.80 10.94 6.59
CA ILE A 102 -21.16 10.39 7.91
C ILE A 102 -20.96 11.45 8.99
N ASN A 103 -19.81 12.13 9.00
CA ASN A 103 -19.50 13.15 9.99
C ASN A 103 -20.45 14.36 9.93
N GLN A 104 -20.88 14.76 8.74
CA GLN A 104 -21.89 15.82 8.56
C GLN A 104 -23.27 15.37 9.07
N THR A 105 -23.68 14.15 8.77
CA THR A 105 -24.96 13.59 9.20
C THR A 105 -25.05 13.50 10.71
N ASN A 106 -23.97 13.05 11.37
CA ASN A 106 -23.91 12.96 12.82
C ASN A 106 -24.06 14.35 13.46
N ARG A 107 -23.41 15.39 12.92
CA ARG A 107 -23.55 16.77 13.44
C ARG A 107 -24.99 17.28 13.46
N ILE A 108 -25.82 16.92 12.48
CA ILE A 108 -27.21 17.37 12.40
C ILE A 108 -28.11 16.62 13.39
N ARG A 109 -27.78 15.37 13.75
CA ARG A 109 -28.59 14.56 14.68
C ARG A 109 -28.42 14.94 16.16
N PHE A 110 -27.42 15.74 16.49
CA PHE A 110 -27.12 16.19 17.86
C PHE A 110 -27.53 17.64 18.16
N LEU A 111 -28.19 18.33 17.21
CA LEU A 111 -28.80 19.66 17.39
C LEU A 111 -30.31 19.53 17.52
#